data_AF-A0A0D2P6W0-F1
#
_entry.id   AF-A0A0D2P6W0-F1
#
_cell.length_a   1.000
_cell.length_b   1.000
_cell.length_c   1.000
_cell.angle_alpha   90.00
_cell.angle_beta   90.00
_cell.angle_gamma   90.00
#
_symmetry.space_group_name_H-M   'P 1'
#
loop_
_entity.id
_entity.type
_entity.pdbx_description
1 polymer ?
#
loop_
_entity_poly.entity_id
_entity_poly.type
_entity_poly.pdbx_seq_one_letter_code
_entity_poly.pdbx_strand_id
1 'polypeptide(L)'
;QMRTEHVATRAYLHKFKLAESPTCQQCGTWEETVAHYFRHCKAYKTQRRELYRKLGGKPKGVEFLRSGKHMRWVFQYIRDTARFEESHGKI
;
A
#
# COMPACT_ATOMS: atom_id res chain seq x y z
N GLN A 1 1.28 -9.89 14.84
CA GLN A 1 0.40 -10.53 13.84
C GLN A 1 -0.08 -9.44 12.88
N MET A 2 0.49 -9.29 11.68
CA MET A 2 0.10 -8.24 10.73
C MET A 2 -0.82 -8.82 9.65
N ARG A 3 -2.12 -8.76 9.91
CA ARG A 3 -3.16 -9.03 8.91
C ARG A 3 -3.56 -7.69 8.31
N THR A 4 -4.12 -7.73 7.11
CA THR A 4 -4.50 -6.63 6.21
C THR A 4 -5.29 -5.44 6.81
N GLU A 5 -5.62 -5.48 8.10
CA GLU A 5 -6.27 -4.41 8.89
C GLU A 5 -5.32 -3.26 9.31
N HIS A 6 -3.99 -3.40 9.18
CA HIS A 6 -3.05 -2.33 9.57
C HIS A 6 -2.65 -1.37 8.44
N VAL A 7 -3.06 -1.61 7.21
CA VAL A 7 -2.87 -0.65 6.12
C VAL A 7 -4.11 0.25 6.12
N ALA A 8 -4.08 1.31 6.92
CA ALA A 8 -5.15 2.31 7.01
C ALA A 8 -5.25 3.10 5.70
N THR A 9 -5.78 2.46 4.65
CA THR A 9 -5.99 3.14 3.37
C THR A 9 -7.14 4.14 3.51
N ARG A 10 -7.11 5.23 2.74
CA ARG A 10 -8.15 6.25 2.83
C ARG A 10 -9.54 5.72 2.52
N ALA A 11 -9.69 4.76 1.61
CA ALA A 11 -10.98 4.11 1.37
C ALA A 11 -11.50 3.35 2.60
N TYR A 12 -10.62 2.73 3.38
CA TYR A 12 -11.00 2.10 4.64
C TYR A 12 -11.36 3.15 5.70
N LEU A 13 -10.52 4.18 5.89
CA LEU A 13 -10.77 5.25 6.85
C LEU A 13 -12.06 6.03 6.57
N HIS A 14 -12.35 6.31 5.29
CA HIS A 14 -13.57 7.01 4.88
C HIS A 14 -14.83 6.20 5.23
N LYS A 15 -14.81 4.86 5.13
CA LYS A 15 -15.94 4.01 5.56
C LYS A 15 -16.28 4.19 7.04
N PHE A 16 -15.28 4.44 7.88
CA PHE A 16 -15.45 4.73 9.31
C PHE A 16 -15.55 6.24 9.61
N LYS A 17 -15.69 7.09 8.58
CA LYS A 17 -15.73 8.56 8.71
C LYS A 17 -14.49 9.18 9.37
N LEU A 18 -13.35 8.48 9.31
CA LEU A 18 -12.05 8.93 9.83
C LEU A 18 -11.20 9.67 8.78
N ALA A 19 -11.65 9.72 7.54
CA ALA A 19 -11.02 10.49 6.47
C ALA A 19 -12.11 11.20 5.65
N GLU A 20 -11.83 12.44 5.22
CA GLU A 20 -12.78 13.28 4.48
C GLU A 20 -13.09 12.78 3.07
N SER A 21 -12.18 11.98 2.48
CA SER A 21 -12.34 11.47 1.12
C SER A 21 -11.63 10.12 0.97
N PRO A 22 -12.21 9.15 0.25
CA PRO A 22 -11.57 7.86 -0.01
C PRO A 22 -10.43 7.97 -1.04
N THR A 23 -10.30 9.11 -1.72
CA THR A 23 -9.33 9.34 -2.79
C THR A 23 -7.90 9.30 -2.28
N CYS A 24 -7.00 8.68 -3.05
CA CYS A 24 -5.57 8.70 -2.77
C CYS A 24 -5.00 10.12 -2.91
N GLN A 25 -4.56 10.72 -1.82
CA GLN A 25 -3.94 12.06 -1.82
C GLN A 25 -2.64 12.12 -2.59
N GLN A 26 -1.97 10.99 -2.77
CA GLN A 26 -0.64 10.91 -3.36
C GLN A 26 -0.68 10.95 -4.89
N CYS A 27 -1.76 10.43 -5.50
CA CYS A 27 -1.93 10.45 -6.95
C CYS A 27 -3.21 11.14 -7.43
N GLY A 28 -4.10 11.53 -6.53
CA GLY A 28 -5.31 12.33 -6.79
C GLY A 28 -6.34 11.71 -7.73
N THR A 29 -6.23 10.42 -8.08
CA THR A 29 -6.98 9.86 -9.23
C THR A 29 -8.04 8.85 -8.85
N TRP A 30 -7.76 7.94 -7.93
CA TRP A 30 -8.66 6.85 -7.57
C TRP A 30 -8.74 6.69 -6.07
N GLU A 31 -9.75 5.96 -5.60
CA GLU A 31 -9.86 5.54 -4.21
C GLU A 31 -8.61 4.78 -3.76
N GLU A 32 -8.09 5.16 -2.60
CA GLU A 32 -6.94 4.48 -2.02
C GLU A 32 -7.37 3.17 -1.39
N THR A 33 -7.30 2.11 -2.17
CA THR A 33 -7.45 0.72 -1.73
C THR A 33 -6.07 0.05 -1.62
N VAL A 34 -6.00 -1.12 -0.97
CA VAL A 34 -4.77 -1.93 -0.93
C VAL A 34 -4.31 -2.28 -2.34
N ALA A 35 -5.23 -2.66 -3.23
CA ALA A 35 -4.92 -2.91 -4.63
C ALA A 35 -4.39 -1.65 -5.33
N HIS A 36 -5.01 -0.50 -5.10
CA HIS A 36 -4.53 0.77 -5.66
C HIS A 36 -3.10 1.06 -5.19
N TYR A 37 -2.85 1.02 -3.89
CA TYR A 37 -1.57 1.32 -3.29
C TYR A 37 -0.45 0.43 -3.83
N PHE A 38 -0.63 -0.90 -3.83
CA PHE A 38 0.40 -1.84 -4.24
C PHE A 38 0.50 -2.06 -5.75
N ARG A 39 -0.52 -1.70 -6.55
CA ARG A 39 -0.56 -2.07 -7.98
C ARG A 39 -0.76 -0.93 -8.96
N HIS A 40 -1.46 0.14 -8.57
CA HIS A 40 -1.98 1.13 -9.53
C HIS A 40 -1.54 2.58 -9.26
N CYS A 41 -1.26 2.95 -8.01
CA CYS A 41 -0.98 4.33 -7.59
C CYS A 41 0.19 4.98 -8.37
N LYS A 42 -0.07 5.91 -9.28
CA LYS A 42 1.00 6.45 -10.15
C LYS A 42 2.17 7.08 -9.37
N ALA A 43 1.90 7.63 -8.18
CA ALA A 43 2.92 8.20 -7.29
C ALA A 43 4.02 7.20 -6.90
N TYR A 44 3.65 5.92 -6.69
CA TYR A 44 4.57 4.87 -6.24
C TYR A 44 5.11 3.97 -7.36
N LYS A 45 5.17 4.49 -8.60
CA LYS A 45 5.58 3.70 -9.77
C LYS A 45 6.99 3.12 -9.61
N THR A 46 7.91 3.89 -9.06
CA THR A 46 9.32 3.48 -8.86
C THR A 46 9.43 2.40 -7.81
N GLN A 47 8.86 2.62 -6.62
CA GLN A 47 8.85 1.66 -5.52
C GLN A 47 8.14 0.36 -5.94
N ARG A 48 7.06 0.44 -6.72
CA ARG A 48 6.36 -0.75 -7.22
C ARG A 48 7.21 -1.58 -8.17
N ARG A 49 7.98 -0.92 -9.04
CA ARG A 49 8.87 -1.63 -9.97
C ARG A 49 9.90 -2.45 -9.19
N GLU A 50 10.45 -1.88 -8.12
CA GLU A 50 11.38 -2.58 -7.23
C GLU A 50 10.71 -3.72 -6.47
N LEU A 51 9.50 -3.49 -5.94
CA LEU A 51 8.72 -4.57 -5.32
C LEU A 51 8.47 -5.72 -6.30
N TYR A 52 8.05 -5.43 -7.53
CA TYR A 52 7.79 -6.47 -8.54
C TYR A 52 9.05 -7.25 -8.92
N ARG A 53 10.20 -6.57 -9.04
CA ARG A 53 11.49 -7.24 -9.25
C ARG A 53 11.79 -8.23 -8.11
N LYS A 54 11.62 -7.82 -6.86
CA LYS A 54 11.83 -8.67 -5.67
C LYS A 54 10.81 -9.81 -5.54
N LEU A 55 9.59 -9.62 -6.06
CA LEU A 55 8.56 -10.66 -6.13
C LEU A 55 8.77 -11.64 -7.30
N GLY A 56 9.71 -11.38 -8.21
CA GLY A 56 9.92 -12.18 -9.42
C GLY A 56 8.95 -11.86 -10.56
N GLY A 57 8.21 -10.74 -10.49
CA GLY A 57 7.32 -10.29 -11.54
C GLY A 57 6.16 -9.43 -11.05
N LYS A 58 5.32 -8.99 -11.99
CA LYS A 58 4.09 -8.24 -11.69
C LYS A 58 3.04 -9.21 -11.12
N PRO A 59 2.56 -9.02 -9.87
CA PRO A 59 1.55 -9.88 -9.28
C PRO A 59 0.17 -9.68 -9.92
N LYS A 60 -0.60 -10.77 -10.00
CA LYS A 60 -1.98 -10.78 -10.53
C LYS A 60 -2.99 -10.12 -9.59
N GLY A 61 -2.70 -10.09 -8.29
CA GLY A 61 -3.49 -9.41 -7.28
C GLY A 61 -2.61 -8.98 -6.10
N VAL A 62 -3.17 -9.04 -4.90
CA VAL A 62 -2.49 -8.71 -3.63
C VAL A 62 -2.21 -9.94 -2.77
N GLU A 63 -2.24 -11.13 -3.37
CA GLU A 63 -2.05 -12.43 -2.70
C GLU A 63 -0.67 -12.55 -2.06
N PHE A 64 0.33 -11.85 -2.60
CA PHE A 64 1.68 -11.81 -2.04
C PHE A 64 1.71 -11.25 -0.60
N LEU A 65 0.71 -10.46 -0.18
CA LEU A 65 0.57 -9.97 1.20
C LEU A 65 0.27 -11.09 2.20
N ARG A 66 -0.22 -12.24 1.75
CA ARG A 66 -0.50 -13.40 2.61
C ARG A 66 0.73 -14.29 2.85
N SER A 67 1.81 -14.06 2.09
CA SER A 67 2.96 -14.94 2.09
C SER A 67 4.09 -14.38 2.94
N GLY A 68 4.44 -15.08 4.03
CA GLY A 68 5.51 -14.69 4.94
C GLY A 68 6.85 -14.41 4.22
N LYS A 69 7.18 -15.19 3.20
CA LYS A 69 8.38 -15.01 2.38
C LYS A 69 8.47 -13.66 1.66
N HIS A 70 7.33 -13.03 1.37
CA HIS A 70 7.29 -11.75 0.66
C HIS A 70 7.19 -10.56 1.62
N MET A 71 6.89 -10.79 2.91
CA MET A 71 6.62 -9.72 3.88
C MET A 71 7.80 -8.77 4.05
N ARG A 72 9.05 -9.27 4.00
CA ARG A 72 10.25 -8.42 3.99
C ARG A 72 10.18 -7.34 2.90
N TRP A 73 9.79 -7.73 1.69
CA TRP A 73 9.71 -6.83 0.53
C TRP A 73 8.50 -5.89 0.62
N VAL A 74 7.39 -6.38 1.18
CA VAL A 74 6.20 -5.56 1.48
C VAL A 74 6.55 -4.46 2.48
N PHE A 75 7.25 -4.78 3.57
CA PHE A 75 7.68 -3.79 4.56
C PHE A 75 8.69 -2.79 3.98
N GLN A 76 9.63 -3.25 3.17
CA GLN A 76 10.54 -2.35 2.46
C GLN A 76 9.76 -1.37 1.57
N TYR A 77 8.80 -1.87 0.78
CA TYR A 77 7.94 -1.02 -0.04
C TYR A 77 7.17 0.00 0.80
N ILE A 78 6.58 -0.42 1.92
CA ILE A 78 5.85 0.47 2.82
C ILE A 78 6.72 1.60 3.37
N ARG A 79 7.97 1.28 3.73
CA ARG A 79 8.95 2.27 4.21
C ARG A 79 9.40 3.21 3.09
N ASP A 80 9.68 2.68 1.90
CA ASP A 80 10.16 3.46 0.75
C ASP A 80 9.12 4.43 0.18
N THR A 81 7.83 4.20 0.47
CA THR A 81 6.74 5.10 0.04
C THR A 81 6.42 6.17 1.07
N ALA A 82 6.91 6.05 2.31
CA ALA A 82 6.59 6.94 3.44
C ALA A 82 5.08 7.11 3.71
N ARG A 83 4.21 6.28 3.09
CA ARG A 83 2.77 6.55 3.03
C ARG A 83 2.11 6.61 4.39
N PHE A 84 2.59 5.83 5.34
CA PHE A 84 1.98 5.68 6.67
C PHE A 84 2.76 6.40 7.78
N GLU A 85 3.76 7.22 7.45
CA GLU A 85 4.51 7.99 8.46
C GLU A 85 3.57 8.94 9.24
N GLU A 86 2.59 9.55 8.58
CA GLU A 86 1.60 10.44 9.22
C GLU A 86 0.65 9.71 10.19
N SER A 87 0.41 8.41 9.99
CA SER A 87 -0.60 7.66 10.77
C SER A 87 -0.02 6.77 11.86
N HIS A 88 1.25 6.35 11.74
CA HIS A 88 1.87 5.35 12.64
C HIS A 88 3.29 5.74 13.11
N GLY A 89 3.81 6.92 12.74
CA GLY A 89 5.22 7.27 12.96
C GLY A 89 6.18 6.51 12.03
N LYS A 90 7.47 6.82 12.07
CA LYS A 90 8.51 6.15 11.26
C LYS A 90 8.55 4.64 11.56
N ILE A 91 8.23 3.81 10.57
CA ILE A 91 8.26 2.34 10.63
C ILE A 91 9.52 1.80 9.93
#